data_AF-A0A261DA21-F1
#
_entry.id   AF-A0A261DA21-F1
#
_cell.length_a   1.000
_cell.length_b   1.000
_cell.length_c   1.000
_cell.angle_alpha   90.00
_cell.angle_beta   90.00
_cell.angle_gamma   90.00
#
_symmetry.space_group_name_H-M   'P 1'
#
loop_
_entity.id
_entity.type
_entity.pdbx_description
1 polymer ?
#
loop_
_entity_poly.entity_id
_entity_poly.type
_entity_poly.pdbx_seq_one_letter_code
_entity_poly.pdbx_strand_id
1 'polypeptide(L)'
;MIARIFGSQVASQVEALTRNKSYGKISSKDTLDLLSQQKRFDVALIKLFDRIHNLQTIRAKSPEKALKIVKETIRYFVTICAYLELPIAEQQLINLCYQNLSIDPEPIVPYNFCNNVGK
;
A
#
# COMPACT_ATOMS: atom_id res chain seq x y z
N MET A 1 3.72 16.73 -20.78
CA MET A 1 4.96 16.02 -21.12
C MET A 1 4.76 14.49 -21.14
N ILE A 2 4.30 13.87 -20.05
CA ILE A 2 4.13 12.39 -19.97
C ILE A 2 3.16 11.84 -21.03
N ALA A 3 1.98 12.46 -21.22
CA ALA A 3 0.99 11.99 -22.19
C ALA A 3 1.51 11.90 -23.63
N ARG A 4 2.46 12.77 -24.00
CA ARG A 4 3.05 12.80 -25.34
C ARG A 4 3.99 11.62 -25.60
N ILE A 5 4.60 11.07 -24.55
CA ILE A 5 5.62 10.02 -24.64
C ILE A 5 5.00 8.65 -24.31
N PHE A 6 4.14 8.58 -23.31
CA PHE A 6 3.62 7.33 -22.73
C PHE A 6 2.10 7.14 -22.89
N GLY A 7 1.43 8.08 -23.57
CA GLY A 7 -0.02 8.06 -23.76
C GLY A 7 -0.82 8.59 -22.57
N SER A 8 -2.11 8.81 -22.80
CA SER A 8 -3.04 9.43 -21.85
C SER A 8 -3.29 8.59 -20.60
N GLN A 9 -3.33 7.26 -20.74
CA GLN A 9 -3.56 6.34 -19.63
C GLN A 9 -2.46 6.44 -18.57
N VAL A 10 -1.18 6.31 -18.97
CA VAL A 10 -0.03 6.41 -18.06
C VAL A 10 0.04 7.81 -17.45
N ALA A 11 -0.23 8.85 -18.24
CA ALA A 11 -0.28 10.22 -17.71
C ALA A 11 -1.32 10.39 -16.61
N SER A 12 -2.52 9.83 -16.79
CA SER A 12 -3.59 9.86 -15.77
C SER A 12 -3.21 9.08 -14.51
N GLN A 13 -2.53 7.93 -14.63
CA GLN A 13 -2.07 7.15 -13.49
C GLN A 13 -1.02 7.92 -12.68
N VAL A 14 -0.03 8.52 -13.35
CA VAL A 14 1.02 9.33 -12.71
C VAL A 14 0.42 10.56 -12.03
N GLU A 15 -0.54 11.22 -12.67
CA GLU A 15 -1.26 12.34 -12.07
C GLU A 15 -2.00 11.91 -10.80
N ALA A 16 -2.66 10.75 -10.81
CA ALA A 16 -3.38 10.22 -9.66
C ALA A 16 -2.45 9.87 -8.48
N LEU A 17 -1.20 9.45 -8.75
CA LEU A 17 -0.19 9.19 -7.71
C LEU A 17 0.45 10.46 -7.15
N THR A 18 0.33 11.59 -7.84
CA THR A 18 0.95 12.85 -7.46
C THR A 18 0.25 13.46 -6.24
N ARG A 19 0.98 13.52 -5.12
CA ARG A 19 0.46 13.99 -3.82
C ARG A 19 0.26 15.50 -3.72
N ASN A 20 1.03 16.27 -4.49
CA ASN A 20 0.94 17.71 -4.49
C ASN A 20 -0.11 18.13 -5.51
N LYS A 21 -1.31 18.50 -5.04
CA LYS A 21 -2.36 19.03 -5.89
C LYS A 21 -2.40 20.55 -5.75
N SER A 22 -3.05 21.22 -6.70
CA SER A 22 -3.23 22.68 -6.66
C SER A 22 -3.91 23.17 -5.38
N TYR A 23 -4.71 22.32 -4.73
CA TYR A 23 -5.42 22.60 -3.47
C TYR A 23 -4.69 22.10 -2.21
N GLY A 24 -3.46 21.61 -2.33
CA GLY A 24 -2.64 21.19 -1.19
C GLY A 24 -2.11 19.76 -1.26
N LYS A 25 -1.46 19.33 -0.18
CA LYS A 25 -0.79 18.03 -0.09
C LYS A 25 -1.73 16.98 0.48
N ILE A 26 -2.01 15.95 -0.31
CA ILE A 26 -2.85 14.83 0.11
C ILE A 26 -2.02 13.80 0.89
N SER A 27 -2.62 13.19 1.91
CA SER A 27 -2.01 12.09 2.65
C SER A 27 -1.96 10.82 1.80
N SER A 28 -1.08 9.86 2.13
CA SER A 28 -1.03 8.60 1.38
C SER A 28 -2.31 7.78 1.55
N LYS A 29 -2.92 7.86 2.74
CA LYS A 29 -4.23 7.30 3.04
C LYS A 29 -5.31 7.86 2.11
N ASP A 30 -5.54 9.17 2.09
CA ASP A 30 -6.67 9.73 1.34
C ASP A 30 -6.52 9.47 -0.16
N THR A 31 -5.28 9.41 -0.65
CA THR A 31 -4.99 9.00 -2.03
C THR A 31 -5.39 7.54 -2.26
N LEU A 32 -5.06 6.63 -1.33
CA LEU A 32 -5.37 5.21 -1.46
C LEU A 32 -6.89 4.96 -1.38
N ASP A 33 -7.57 5.60 -0.43
CA ASP A 33 -9.03 5.51 -0.29
C ASP A 33 -9.75 6.01 -1.55
N LEU A 34 -9.32 7.16 -2.09
CA LEU A 34 -9.88 7.72 -3.33
C LEU A 34 -9.69 6.78 -4.51
N LEU A 35 -8.50 6.20 -4.67
CA LEU A 35 -8.21 5.27 -5.77
C LEU A 35 -9.06 4.00 -5.67
N SER A 36 -9.23 3.46 -4.47
CA SER A 36 -10.07 2.29 -4.22
C SER A 36 -11.55 2.59 -4.49
N GLN A 37 -12.06 3.74 -4.04
CA GLN A 37 -13.44 4.17 -4.32
C GLN A 37 -13.69 4.37 -5.82
N GLN A 38 -12.72 4.92 -6.55
CA GLN A 38 -12.78 5.10 -7.99
C GLN A 38 -12.52 3.81 -8.78
N LYS A 39 -12.31 2.66 -8.12
CA LYS A 39 -11.96 1.37 -8.73
C LYS A 39 -10.72 1.44 -9.63
N ARG A 40 -9.78 2.35 -9.32
CA ARG A 40 -8.49 2.50 -10.02
C ARG A 40 -7.44 1.56 -9.42
N PHE A 41 -7.71 0.26 -9.51
CA PHE A 41 -6.93 -0.78 -8.84
C PHE A 41 -5.49 -0.87 -9.35
N ASP A 42 -5.26 -0.60 -10.63
CA ASP A 42 -3.94 -0.48 -11.25
C ASP A 42 -3.05 0.54 -10.51
N VAL A 43 -3.60 1.71 -10.21
CA VAL A 43 -2.88 2.77 -9.48
C VAL A 43 -2.75 2.46 -7.99
N ALA A 44 -3.78 1.86 -7.39
CA ALA A 44 -3.74 1.42 -6.00
C ALA A 44 -2.63 0.37 -5.79
N LEU A 45 -2.49 -0.60 -6.70
CA LEU A 45 -1.43 -1.61 -6.69
C LEU A 45 -0.04 -0.98 -6.74
N ILE A 46 0.20 -0.02 -7.63
CA ILE A 46 1.48 0.71 -7.69
C ILE A 46 1.80 1.35 -6.33
N LYS A 47 0.77 1.90 -5.66
CA LYS A 47 0.93 2.53 -4.34
C LYS A 47 1.19 1.52 -3.22
N LEU A 48 0.65 0.31 -3.31
CA LEU A 48 0.98 -0.79 -2.41
C LEU A 48 2.45 -1.20 -2.56
N PHE A 49 2.95 -1.35 -3.79
CA PHE A 49 4.37 -1.66 -4.05
C PHE A 49 5.31 -0.57 -3.52
N ASP A 50 4.98 0.70 -3.76
CA ASP A 50 5.73 1.83 -3.16
C ASP A 50 5.74 1.73 -1.63
N ARG A 51 4.64 1.33 -1.00
CA ARG A 51 4.59 1.16 0.46
C ARG A 51 5.46 0.02 0.96
N ILE A 52 5.43 -1.13 0.31
CA ILE A 52 6.27 -2.28 0.64
C ILE A 52 7.75 -1.86 0.61
N HIS A 53 8.18 -1.20 -0.47
CA HIS A 53 9.54 -0.69 -0.60
C HIS A 53 9.88 0.33 0.50
N ASN A 54 8.95 1.24 0.83
CA ASN A 54 9.14 2.23 1.89
C ASN A 54 9.35 1.58 3.26
N LEU A 55 8.70 0.45 3.55
CA LEU A 55 8.91 -0.31 4.79
C LEU A 55 10.24 -1.08 4.80
N GLN A 56 10.65 -1.63 3.65
CA GLN A 56 11.96 -2.28 3.49
C GLN A 56 13.14 -1.31 3.69
N THR A 57 12.95 -0.04 3.34
CA THR A 57 14.01 0.99 3.37
C THR A 57 13.85 1.99 4.53
N ILE A 58 12.94 1.71 5.47
CA ILE A 58 12.52 2.66 6.51
C ILE A 58 13.62 3.06 7.49
N ARG A 59 14.67 2.24 7.64
CA ARG A 59 15.86 2.52 8.46
C ARG A 59 16.58 3.83 8.12
N ALA A 60 16.37 4.35 6.92
CA ALA A 60 16.92 5.64 6.49
C ALA A 60 16.12 6.86 7.01
N LYS A 61 15.01 6.64 7.74
CA LYS A 61 14.17 7.69 8.33
C LYS A 61 14.45 7.83 9.83
N SER A 62 14.12 9.00 10.39
CA SER A 62 14.14 9.18 11.85
C SER A 62 13.12 8.23 12.52
N PRO A 63 13.36 7.82 13.78
CA PRO A 63 12.49 6.88 14.49
C PRO A 63 11.02 7.30 14.51
N GLU A 64 10.74 8.58 14.74
CA GLU A 64 9.38 9.14 14.74
C GLU A 64 8.69 8.98 13.38
N LYS A 65 9.41 9.24 12.28
CA LYS A 65 8.88 9.10 10.92
C LYS A 65 8.68 7.64 10.57
N ALA A 66 9.60 6.76 10.99
CA ALA A 66 9.47 5.33 10.80
C ALA A 66 8.22 4.79 11.50
N LEU A 67 8.03 5.13 12.78
CA LEU A 67 6.85 4.72 13.55
C LEU A 67 5.55 5.21 12.91
N LYS A 68 5.53 6.46 12.41
CA LYS A 68 4.38 7.00 11.69
C LYS A 68 4.04 6.20 10.44
N ILE A 69 5.04 5.83 9.64
CA ILE A 69 4.87 5.02 8.43
C ILE A 69 4.34 3.62 8.76
N VAL A 70 4.87 2.96 9.79
CA VAL A 70 4.40 1.64 10.23
C VAL A 70 2.94 1.71 10.68
N LYS A 71 2.59 2.68 11.54
CA LYS A 71 1.20 2.88 12.00
C LYS A 71 0.24 3.16 10.85
N GLU A 72 0.64 4.00 9.90
CA GLU A 72 -0.15 4.29 8.69
C GLU A 72 -0.34 3.03 7.83
N THR A 73 0.68 2.17 7.74
CA THR A 73 0.62 0.92 6.98
C THR A 73 -0.39 -0.04 7.59
N ILE A 74 -0.26 -0.33 8.90
CA ILE A 74 -1.15 -1.26 9.59
C ILE A 74 -2.60 -0.80 9.48
N ARG A 75 -2.85 0.51 9.65
CA ARG A 75 -4.21 1.06 9.70
C ARG A 75 -4.91 1.10 8.34
N TYR A 76 -4.17 1.24 7.24
CA TYR A 76 -4.77 1.53 5.93
C TYR A 76 -4.33 0.57 4.83
N PHE A 77 -3.02 0.29 4.73
CA PHE A 77 -2.51 -0.51 3.61
C PHE A 77 -2.83 -2.00 3.79
N VAL A 78 -2.76 -2.53 5.02
CA VAL A 78 -3.16 -3.92 5.31
C VAL A 78 -4.64 -4.13 5.01
N THR A 79 -5.52 -3.22 5.47
CA THR A 79 -6.97 -3.29 5.21
C THR A 79 -7.29 -3.23 3.71
N ILE A 80 -6.55 -2.43 2.94
CA ILE A 80 -6.75 -2.34 1.49
C ILE A 80 -6.28 -3.63 0.79
N CYS A 81 -5.18 -4.25 1.22
CA CYS A 81 -4.80 -5.56 0.69
C CYS A 81 -5.86 -6.62 0.96
N ALA A 82 -6.43 -6.65 2.17
CA ALA A 82 -7.53 -7.56 2.49
C ALA A 82 -8.78 -7.29 1.64
N TYR A 83 -9.16 -6.01 1.47
CA TYR A 83 -10.31 -5.61 0.64
C TYR A 83 -10.14 -5.98 -0.85
N LEU A 84 -8.90 -5.94 -1.35
CA LEU A 84 -8.56 -6.29 -2.74
C LEU A 84 -8.21 -7.77 -2.91
N GLU A 85 -8.34 -8.58 -1.84
CA GLU A 85 -8.00 -10.01 -1.83
C GLU A 85 -6.55 -10.29 -2.29
N LEU A 86 -5.59 -9.53 -1.74
CA LEU A 86 -4.16 -9.62 -2.04
C LEU A 86 -3.37 -10.23 -0.86
N PRO A 87 -3.55 -11.53 -0.54
CA PRO A 87 -3.02 -12.14 0.68
C PRO A 87 -1.49 -12.12 0.77
N ILE A 88 -0.80 -12.26 -0.36
CA ILE A 88 0.67 -12.23 -0.41
C ILE A 88 1.19 -10.83 0.00
N ALA A 89 0.58 -9.78 -0.56
CA ALA A 89 0.96 -8.41 -0.26
C ALA A 89 0.58 -8.02 1.18
N GLU A 90 -0.59 -8.47 1.64
CA GLU A 90 -1.03 -8.30 3.03
C GLU A 90 -0.02 -8.90 4.00
N GLN A 91 0.32 -10.17 3.83
CA GLN A 91 1.28 -10.87 4.68
C GLN A 91 2.66 -10.21 4.66
N GLN A 92 3.12 -9.77 3.48
CA GLN A 92 4.39 -9.06 3.36
C GLN A 92 4.39 -7.73 4.12
N LEU A 93 3.32 -6.94 4.04
CA LEU A 93 3.19 -5.69 4.79
C LEU A 93 3.17 -5.93 6.30
N ILE A 94 2.41 -6.94 6.75
CA ILE A 94 2.32 -7.31 8.17
C ILE A 94 3.71 -7.71 8.70
N ASN A 95 4.42 -8.60 8.00
CA ASN A 95 5.76 -9.05 8.40
C ASN A 95 6.75 -7.89 8.49
N LEU A 96 6.76 -7.00 7.48
CA LEU A 96 7.61 -5.82 7.50
C LEU A 96 7.26 -4.87 8.65
N CYS A 97 5.98 -4.74 9.01
CA CYS A 97 5.58 -3.93 10.16
C CYS A 97 6.08 -4.51 11.48
N TYR A 98 5.92 -5.83 11.69
CA TYR A 98 6.43 -6.52 12.88
C TYR A 98 7.95 -6.37 13.04
N GLN A 99 8.70 -6.61 11.96
CA GLN A 99 10.15 -6.44 11.93
C GLN A 99 10.57 -5.02 12.33
N ASN A 100 9.85 -4.01 11.85
CA ASN A 100 10.17 -2.60 12.16
C ASN A 100 9.72 -2.15 13.55
N LEU A 101 8.84 -2.90 14.21
CA LEU A 101 8.48 -2.69 15.61
C LEU A 101 9.36 -3.51 16.57
N SER A 102 10.27 -4.34 16.05
CA SER A 102 11.04 -5.32 16.84
C SER A 102 10.14 -6.23 17.69
N ILE A 103 8.97 -6.54 17.17
CA ILE A 103 8.02 -7.49 17.76
C ILE A 103 8.22 -8.80 16.99
N ASP A 104 8.48 -9.88 17.71
CA ASP A 104 8.50 -11.21 17.08
C ASP A 104 7.11 -11.49 16.50
N PRO A 105 6.99 -11.77 15.19
CA PRO A 105 5.70 -12.08 14.61
C PRO A 105 5.18 -13.36 15.27
N GLU A 106 3.98 -13.31 15.85
CA GLU A 106 3.29 -14.55 16.21
C GLU A 106 3.19 -15.43 14.95
N PRO A 107 3.35 -16.75 15.06
CA PRO A 107 3.23 -17.65 13.93
C PRO A 107 1.86 -17.47 13.28
N ILE A 108 1.85 -16.85 12.10
CA ILE A 108 0.63 -16.64 11.33
C ILE A 108 0.14 -18.03 10.93
N VAL A 109 -0.97 -18.46 11.53
CA VAL A 109 -1.67 -19.69 11.12
C VAL A 109 -2.04 -19.51 9.65
N PRO A 110 -1.60 -20.38 8.73
CA PRO A 110 -1.92 -20.22 7.32
C PRO A 110 -3.44 -20.13 7.17
N TYR A 111 -3.91 -19.03 6.55
CA TYR A 111 -5.30 -18.91 6.18
C TYR A 111 -5.59 -20.01 5.15
N ASN A 112 -6.24 -21.09 5.59
CA ASN A 112 -6.60 -22.23 4.75
C ASN A 112 -7.64 -21.78 3.71
N PHE A 113 -7.20 -21.27 2.57
CA PHE A 113 -8.08 -20.90 1.46
C PHE A 113 -8.55 -22.11 0.63
N CYS A 114 -7.92 -23.29 0.82
CA CYS A 114 -8.44 -24.54 0.28
C CYS A 114 -9.52 -25.09 1.22
N ASN A 115 -10.78 -24.65 1.06
CA ASN A 115 -11.97 -25.47 1.37
C ASN A 115 -13.31 -24.88 0.89
N ASN A 116 -13.36 -23.99 -0.11
CA ASN A 116 -14.64 -23.58 -0.71
C ASN A 116 -14.56 -23.27 -2.22
N VAL A 117 -13.86 -24.11 -2.98
CA VAL A 117 -14.12 -24.26 -4.41
C VAL A 117 -14.43 -25.73 -4.67
N GLY A 118 -15.72 -26.06 -4.71
CA GLY A 118 -16.21 -27.36 -5.19
C GLY A 118 -16.98 -28.22 -4.19
N LYS A 119 -18.19 -27.80 -3.85
CA LYS A 119 -19.38 -28.68 -3.82
C LYS A 119 -20.55 -27.92 -4.40
#